data_AF-A0A7X7K0M5-F1
#
_entry.id   AF-A0A7X7K0M5-F1
#
_cell.length_a   1.000
_cell.length_b   1.000
_cell.length_c   1.000
_cell.angle_alpha   90.00
_cell.angle_beta   90.00
_cell.angle_gamma   90.00
#
_symmetry.space_group_name_H-M   'P 1'
#
loop_
_entity.id
_entity.type
_entity.pdbx_description
1 polymer ?
#
loop_
_entity_poly.entity_id
_entity_poly.type
_entity_poly.pdbx_seq_one_letter_code
_entity_poly.pdbx_strand_id
1 'polypeptide(L)'
;MSEYQYYEFLALDQPLTEKQMREVRSFSTRARITPTSFVNEYNWGNFKGDVASFMTKYYDAFVYVANWGTHNLCFRLPKAGVDVERVRQYCVSDETHLRQAGSYAIVSLSSQDEPSGWEEGEGWMSSLAPLRADLLAGDYRCLYLGWLNGVGRHEVDDDDIEPPVPPGLAELTAPLRALAEFLRIDDSLIEAAAEASPPLNAEGDSTEALQAWIAALPVQEKDALLFRLTQEPPAIVQREILRRFRQVNRPRRDDTSSARR
;
A
#
# COMPACT_ATOMS: atom_id res chain seq x y z
N MET A 1 24.99 20.63 5.68
CA MET A 1 23.66 20.99 5.16
C MET A 1 22.72 21.10 6.35
N SER A 2 21.78 22.04 6.35
CA SER A 2 20.73 22.10 7.38
C SER A 2 19.85 20.85 7.27
N GLU A 3 19.44 20.27 8.40
CA GLU A 3 18.49 19.16 8.42
C GLU A 3 17.17 19.59 7.76
N TYR A 4 16.56 18.73 6.93
CA TYR A 4 15.19 18.93 6.44
C TYR A 4 14.44 17.61 6.56
N GLN A 5 13.25 17.69 7.15
CA GLN A 5 12.34 16.58 7.29
C GLN A 5 10.90 17.02 7.04
N TYR A 6 10.21 16.26 6.22
CA TYR A 6 8.81 16.42 5.89
C TYR A 6 8.00 15.26 6.48
N TYR A 7 6.94 15.58 7.21
CA TYR A 7 5.98 14.61 7.73
C TYR A 7 4.59 14.98 7.25
N GLU A 8 3.91 14.06 6.57
CA GLU A 8 2.52 14.21 6.16
C GLU A 8 1.71 12.98 6.52
N PHE A 9 0.64 13.19 7.31
CA PHE A 9 -0.35 12.17 7.63
C PHE A 9 -1.68 12.53 6.99
N LEU A 10 -2.39 11.52 6.49
CA LEU A 10 -3.68 11.67 5.82
C LEU A 10 -4.71 10.69 6.38
N ALA A 11 -5.89 11.18 6.73
CA ALA A 11 -7.06 10.40 7.10
C ALA A 11 -7.98 10.30 5.89
N LEU A 12 -8.26 9.07 5.48
CA LEU A 12 -9.01 8.71 4.27
C LEU A 12 -10.38 8.12 4.61
N ASP A 13 -10.47 7.35 5.70
CA ASP A 13 -11.70 6.66 6.07
C ASP A 13 -12.67 7.61 6.76
N GLN A 14 -12.18 8.41 7.72
CA GLN A 14 -12.98 9.38 8.47
C GLN A 14 -12.16 10.61 8.85
N PRO A 15 -12.74 11.84 8.76
CA PRO A 15 -12.12 13.02 9.31
C PRO A 15 -11.96 12.92 10.84
N LEU A 16 -10.87 13.48 11.35
CA LEU A 16 -10.64 13.66 12.78
C LEU A 16 -11.71 14.58 13.39
N THR A 17 -12.16 14.21 14.57
CA THR A 17 -12.97 15.07 15.44
C THR A 17 -12.15 16.23 15.99
N GLU A 18 -12.81 17.30 16.45
CA GLU A 18 -12.12 18.42 17.09
C GLU A 18 -11.27 17.99 18.30
N LYS A 19 -11.71 16.98 19.04
CA LYS A 19 -10.96 16.43 20.18
C LYS A 19 -9.66 15.79 19.69
N GLN A 20 -9.74 14.94 18.66
CA GLN A 20 -8.55 14.32 18.06
C GLN A 20 -7.61 15.37 17.45
N MET A 21 -8.15 16.41 16.78
CA MET A 21 -7.34 17.52 16.26
C MET A 21 -6.58 18.27 17.38
N ARG A 22 -7.21 18.49 18.54
CA ARG A 22 -6.54 19.08 19.72
C ARG A 22 -5.46 18.16 20.28
N GLU A 23 -5.69 16.85 20.29
CA GLU A 23 -4.71 15.85 20.72
C GLU A 23 -3.50 15.81 19.79
N VAL A 24 -3.67 15.73 18.47
CA VAL A 24 -2.52 15.73 17.53
C VAL A 24 -1.77 17.07 17.55
N ARG A 25 -2.46 18.19 17.79
CA ARG A 25 -1.85 19.52 17.95
C ARG A 25 -0.87 19.58 19.12
N SER A 26 -1.05 18.81 20.19
CA SER A 26 -0.12 18.85 21.33
C SER A 26 1.29 18.33 20.99
N PHE A 27 1.45 17.60 19.89
CA PHE A 27 2.74 17.07 19.43
C PHE A 27 3.52 18.04 18.54
N SER A 28 2.86 19.00 17.90
CA SER A 28 3.51 20.03 17.10
C SER A 28 2.70 21.33 17.05
N THR A 29 3.35 22.41 17.49
CA THR A 29 2.81 23.76 17.39
C THR A 29 2.91 24.35 15.99
N ARG A 30 3.81 23.83 15.15
CA ARG A 30 4.09 24.33 13.79
C ARG A 30 3.33 23.58 12.70
N ALA A 31 2.81 22.39 13.01
CA ALA A 31 2.12 21.58 12.03
C ALA A 31 0.86 22.28 11.49
N ARG A 32 0.64 22.19 10.18
CA ARG A 32 -0.65 22.48 9.56
C ARG A 32 -1.56 21.28 9.79
N ILE A 33 -2.67 21.48 10.50
CA ILE A 33 -3.60 20.41 10.86
C ILE A 33 -5.00 20.77 10.38
N THR A 34 -5.61 19.86 9.64
CA THR A 34 -7.00 19.90 9.17
C THR A 34 -7.74 18.65 9.68
N PRO A 35 -9.06 18.53 9.46
CA PRO A 35 -9.77 17.29 9.80
C PRO A 35 -9.22 16.06 9.08
N THR A 36 -8.55 16.19 7.94
CA THR A 36 -8.05 15.04 7.18
C THR A 36 -6.54 14.97 7.08
N SER A 37 -5.80 16.01 7.48
CA SER A 37 -4.34 16.05 7.30
C SER A 37 -3.59 16.63 8.49
N PHE A 38 -2.36 16.14 8.67
CA PHE A 38 -1.35 16.73 9.53
C PHE A 38 -0.06 16.83 8.71
N VAL A 39 0.41 18.05 8.47
CA VAL A 39 1.64 18.31 7.71
C VAL A 39 2.60 19.10 8.57
N ASN A 40 3.86 18.69 8.60
CA ASN A 40 4.86 19.37 9.39
C ASN A 40 6.25 19.26 8.77
N GLU A 41 6.96 20.38 8.81
CA GLU A 41 8.33 20.51 8.30
C GLU A 41 9.27 20.89 9.44
N TYR A 42 10.39 20.18 9.51
CA TYR A 42 11.45 20.45 10.47
C TYR A 42 12.73 20.79 9.74
N ASN A 43 13.34 21.91 10.15
CA ASN A 43 14.68 22.30 9.73
C ASN A 43 15.76 22.04 10.81
N TRP A 44 15.31 21.63 12.00
CA TRP A 44 16.13 21.31 13.17
C TRP A 44 15.32 20.41 14.13
N GLY A 45 15.90 19.31 14.59
CA GLY A 45 15.24 18.38 15.52
C GLY A 45 14.17 17.51 14.86
N ASN A 46 13.44 16.71 15.66
CA ASN A 46 12.56 15.65 15.14
C ASN A 46 11.09 15.82 15.56
N PHE A 47 10.23 15.11 14.85
CA PHE A 47 8.84 14.92 15.25
C PHE A 47 8.78 14.30 16.65
N LYS A 48 8.01 14.91 17.55
CA LYS A 48 7.91 14.49 18.96
C LYS A 48 6.85 13.41 19.19
N GLY A 49 6.02 13.13 18.19
CA GLY A 49 5.03 12.06 18.26
C GLY A 49 5.60 10.73 17.81
N ASP A 50 4.90 9.67 18.16
CA ASP A 50 5.16 8.34 17.65
C ASP A 50 4.31 8.10 16.39
N VAL A 51 4.97 7.92 15.24
CA VAL A 51 4.34 7.67 13.94
C VAL A 51 3.41 6.46 14.02
N ALA A 52 3.83 5.42 14.74
CA ALA A 52 3.05 4.21 14.90
C ALA A 52 1.72 4.45 15.61
N SER A 53 1.75 5.21 16.70
CA SER A 53 0.57 5.64 17.44
C SER A 53 -0.35 6.53 16.63
N PHE A 54 0.21 7.45 15.84
CA PHE A 54 -0.55 8.34 14.97
C PHE A 54 -1.31 7.57 13.89
N MET A 55 -0.62 6.66 13.21
CA MET A 55 -1.24 5.76 12.24
C MET A 55 -2.33 4.93 12.92
N THR A 56 -2.04 4.27 14.04
CA THR A 56 -3.00 3.36 14.69
C THR A 56 -4.27 4.07 15.17
N LYS A 57 -4.18 5.34 15.59
CA LYS A 57 -5.28 6.05 16.25
C LYS A 57 -6.03 7.04 15.35
N TYR A 58 -5.36 7.67 14.39
CA TYR A 58 -5.89 8.87 13.73
C TYR A 58 -5.81 8.83 12.20
N TYR A 59 -4.79 8.23 11.61
CA TYR A 59 -4.47 8.40 10.19
C TYR A 59 -4.42 7.09 9.40
N ASP A 60 -4.60 7.18 8.09
CA ASP A 60 -4.70 6.06 7.16
C ASP A 60 -3.48 5.92 6.25
N ALA A 61 -2.82 7.04 5.96
CA ALA A 61 -1.61 7.10 5.17
C ALA A 61 -0.60 8.05 5.83
N PHE A 62 0.68 7.77 5.62
CA PHE A 62 1.79 8.59 6.10
C PHE A 62 2.91 8.63 5.06
N VAL A 63 3.48 9.81 4.84
CA VAL A 63 4.67 10.05 4.04
C VAL A 63 5.71 10.77 4.89
N TYR A 64 6.94 10.30 4.79
CA TYR A 64 8.13 10.94 5.33
C TYR A 64 9.20 11.07 4.27
N VAL A 65 9.81 12.24 4.20
CA VAL A 65 10.96 12.54 3.34
C VAL A 65 11.98 13.32 4.17
N ALA A 66 13.25 12.90 4.11
CA ALA A 66 14.33 13.62 4.75
C ALA A 66 15.48 13.86 3.77
N ASN A 67 16.13 15.02 3.85
CA ASN A 67 17.21 15.41 2.94
C ASN A 67 18.54 14.66 3.15
N TRP A 68 18.55 13.64 3.99
CA TRP A 68 19.61 12.64 4.08
C TRP A 68 19.19 11.30 3.47
N GLY A 69 18.12 11.29 2.68
CA GLY A 69 17.77 10.15 1.84
C GLY A 69 16.67 9.23 2.33
N THR A 70 16.09 9.49 3.51
CA THR A 70 15.06 8.59 4.05
C THR A 70 13.70 8.94 3.45
N HIS A 71 13.14 8.00 2.70
CA HIS A 71 11.76 8.03 2.22
C HIS A 71 10.96 6.92 2.91
N ASN A 72 9.79 7.22 3.45
CA ASN A 72 8.93 6.20 4.06
C ASN A 72 7.45 6.49 3.75
N LEU A 73 6.77 5.49 3.21
CA LEU A 73 5.34 5.47 2.95
C LEU A 73 4.69 4.41 3.83
N CYS A 74 3.66 4.78 4.60
CA CYS A 74 2.88 3.81 5.38
C CYS A 74 1.39 3.86 5.03
N PHE A 75 0.74 2.70 4.99
CA PHE A 75 -0.71 2.57 4.89
C PHE A 75 -1.29 1.75 6.03
N ARG A 76 -2.31 2.28 6.70
CA ARG A 76 -3.16 1.51 7.63
C ARG A 76 -4.33 0.91 6.87
N LEU A 77 -4.44 -0.40 6.93
CA LEU A 77 -5.44 -1.21 6.25
C LEU A 77 -6.32 -1.93 7.28
N PRO A 78 -7.66 -1.92 7.16
CA PRO A 78 -8.51 -2.79 7.96
C PRO A 78 -8.23 -4.25 7.61
N LYS A 79 -7.99 -5.11 8.62
CA LYS A 79 -7.75 -6.55 8.41
C LYS A 79 -8.91 -7.26 7.73
N ALA A 80 -10.15 -6.80 7.94
CA ALA A 80 -11.31 -7.31 7.24
C ALA A 80 -11.30 -7.00 5.72
N GLY A 81 -10.56 -5.96 5.32
CA GLY A 81 -10.45 -5.45 3.96
C GLY A 81 -9.26 -6.01 3.16
N VAL A 82 -8.24 -6.57 3.82
CA VAL A 82 -7.00 -7.02 3.16
C VAL A 82 -6.66 -8.47 3.50
N ASP A 83 -6.08 -9.19 2.54
CA ASP A 83 -5.46 -10.49 2.78
C ASP A 83 -4.08 -10.30 3.43
N VAL A 84 -4.03 -10.34 4.76
CA VAL A 84 -2.83 -10.07 5.55
C VAL A 84 -1.71 -11.07 5.25
N GLU A 85 -2.04 -12.34 5.01
CA GLU A 85 -1.03 -13.35 4.71
C GLU A 85 -0.49 -13.17 3.30
N ARG A 86 -1.31 -12.72 2.35
CA ARG A 86 -0.83 -12.32 1.03
C ARG A 86 0.11 -11.12 1.10
N VAL A 87 -0.22 -10.11 1.90
CA VAL A 87 0.66 -8.94 2.12
C VAL A 87 1.99 -9.37 2.74
N ARG A 88 1.96 -10.25 3.74
CA ARG A 88 3.16 -10.77 4.42
C ARG A 88 4.17 -11.39 3.44
N GLN A 89 3.70 -12.05 2.38
CA GLN A 89 4.58 -12.67 1.38
C GLN A 89 5.51 -11.65 0.71
N TYR A 90 5.12 -10.38 0.60
CA TYR A 90 5.94 -9.33 0.00
C TYR A 90 6.87 -8.63 1.01
N CYS A 91 6.71 -8.89 2.32
CA CYS A 91 7.49 -8.27 3.39
C CYS A 91 8.72 -9.14 3.72
N VAL A 92 9.60 -9.32 2.74
CA VAL A 92 10.79 -10.19 2.86
C VAL A 92 12.01 -9.40 3.34
N SER A 93 12.17 -8.14 2.89
CA SER A 93 13.30 -7.29 3.25
C SER A 93 12.96 -6.28 4.35
N ASP A 94 13.99 -5.60 4.87
CA ASP A 94 13.84 -4.54 5.86
C ASP A 94 13.16 -3.26 5.30
N GLU A 95 13.07 -3.12 3.97
CA GLU A 95 12.42 -1.99 3.31
C GLU A 95 10.90 -2.10 3.30
N THR A 96 10.37 -3.33 3.42
CA THR A 96 8.92 -3.57 3.34
C THR A 96 8.43 -4.31 4.57
N HIS A 97 7.73 -3.60 5.46
CA HIS A 97 7.32 -4.15 6.75
C HIS A 97 5.81 -4.21 6.91
N LEU A 98 5.35 -5.28 7.58
CA LEU A 98 3.96 -5.45 7.99
C LEU A 98 3.84 -5.51 9.51
N ARG A 99 3.24 -4.47 10.10
CA ARG A 99 2.88 -4.46 11.52
C ARG A 99 1.40 -4.70 11.72
N GLN A 100 1.05 -5.62 12.60
CA GLN A 100 -0.34 -5.84 13.01
C GLN A 100 -0.66 -5.03 14.27
N ALA A 101 -1.77 -4.29 14.26
CA ALA A 101 -2.22 -3.46 15.39
C ALA A 101 -3.75 -3.59 15.56
N GLY A 102 -4.19 -4.43 16.50
CA GLY A 102 -5.61 -4.71 16.73
C GLY A 102 -6.32 -5.21 15.47
N SER A 103 -7.38 -4.50 15.06
CA SER A 103 -8.17 -4.74 13.84
C SER A 103 -7.52 -4.24 12.55
N TYR A 104 -6.33 -3.65 12.63
CA TYR A 104 -5.63 -3.06 11.49
C TYR A 104 -4.28 -3.75 11.22
N ALA A 105 -3.86 -3.67 9.97
CA ALA A 105 -2.52 -3.96 9.50
C ALA A 105 -1.91 -2.65 8.99
N ILE A 106 -0.64 -2.40 9.29
CA ILE A 106 0.10 -1.24 8.80
C ILE A 106 1.22 -1.78 7.93
N VAL A 107 1.20 -1.42 6.65
CA VAL A 107 2.26 -1.72 5.70
C VAL A 107 3.14 -0.48 5.61
N SER A 108 4.46 -0.67 5.62
CA SER A 108 5.46 0.37 5.45
C SER A 108 6.39 -0.02 4.31
N LEU A 109 6.69 0.96 3.46
CA LEU A 109 7.61 0.88 2.32
C LEU A 109 8.63 2.00 2.51
N SER A 110 9.90 1.66 2.67
CA SER A 110 10.97 2.62 2.91
C SER A 110 12.09 2.49 1.91
N SER A 111 12.74 3.62 1.60
CA SER A 111 13.97 3.68 0.83
C SER A 111 14.95 4.61 1.55
N GLN A 112 16.22 4.24 1.57
CA GLN A 112 17.29 4.98 2.23
C GLN A 112 18.48 5.10 1.29
N ASP A 113 18.66 6.23 0.63
CA ASP A 113 19.74 6.39 -0.34
C ASP A 113 20.33 7.79 -0.32
N GLU A 114 21.62 7.95 -0.61
CA GLU A 114 22.26 9.27 -0.55
C GLU A 114 21.67 10.18 -1.62
N PRO A 115 21.07 11.32 -1.26
CA PRO A 115 20.36 12.14 -2.24
C PRO A 115 21.35 12.83 -3.17
N SER A 116 21.08 12.78 -4.48
CA SER A 116 21.88 13.46 -5.50
C SER A 116 21.60 14.96 -5.60
N GLY A 117 20.57 15.45 -4.88
CA GLY A 117 20.10 16.83 -4.89
C GLY A 117 19.23 17.17 -3.68
N TRP A 118 18.54 18.30 -3.75
CA TRP A 118 17.61 18.70 -2.70
C TRP A 118 16.27 17.99 -2.90
N GLU A 119 15.78 17.31 -1.85
CA GLU A 119 14.52 16.55 -1.89
C GLU A 119 13.44 17.30 -1.09
N GLU A 120 12.37 17.72 -1.77
CA GLU A 120 11.16 18.25 -1.14
C GLU A 120 10.14 17.14 -0.91
N GLY A 121 9.51 17.16 0.27
CA GLY A 121 8.48 16.17 0.62
C GLY A 121 7.07 16.53 0.14
N GLU A 122 6.79 17.79 -0.21
CA GLU A 122 5.45 18.23 -0.59
C GLU A 122 4.98 17.58 -1.90
N GLY A 123 3.72 17.15 -1.93
CA GLY A 123 3.07 16.61 -3.14
C GLY A 123 3.01 15.08 -3.19
N TRP A 124 3.98 14.38 -2.59
CA TRP A 124 4.07 12.91 -2.60
C TRP A 124 2.80 12.22 -2.10
N MET A 125 2.21 12.70 -1.00
CA MET A 125 0.99 12.10 -0.47
C MET A 125 -0.16 12.09 -1.47
N SER A 126 -0.32 13.13 -2.29
CA SER A 126 -1.43 13.20 -3.25
C SER A 126 -1.29 12.17 -4.38
N SER A 127 -0.05 11.90 -4.80
CA SER A 127 0.29 10.89 -5.81
C SER A 127 0.22 9.46 -5.26
N LEU A 128 0.59 9.25 -3.99
CA LEU A 128 0.74 7.92 -3.39
C LEU A 128 -0.52 7.44 -2.66
N ALA A 129 -1.35 8.33 -2.10
CA ALA A 129 -2.55 7.97 -1.35
C ALA A 129 -3.51 7.00 -2.11
N PRO A 130 -3.69 7.08 -3.45
CA PRO A 130 -4.52 6.13 -4.19
C PRO A 130 -4.08 4.66 -4.03
N LEU A 131 -2.80 4.38 -3.80
CA LEU A 131 -2.29 3.01 -3.67
C LEU A 131 -2.92 2.25 -2.50
N ARG A 132 -3.40 2.94 -1.46
CA ARG A 132 -4.16 2.31 -0.38
C ARG A 132 -5.45 1.67 -0.90
N ALA A 133 -6.14 2.36 -1.82
CA ALA A 133 -7.35 1.84 -2.44
C ALA A 133 -7.06 0.62 -3.31
N ASP A 134 -5.94 0.64 -4.02
CA ASP A 134 -5.46 -0.44 -4.88
C ASP A 134 -5.13 -1.69 -4.03
N LEU A 135 -4.42 -1.53 -2.92
CA LEU A 135 -4.15 -2.60 -1.95
C LEU A 135 -5.43 -3.23 -1.40
N LEU A 136 -6.43 -2.42 -1.05
CA LEU A 136 -7.72 -2.90 -0.57
C LEU A 136 -8.55 -3.58 -1.67
N ALA A 137 -8.30 -3.23 -2.93
CA ALA A 137 -8.88 -3.95 -4.07
C ALA A 137 -8.16 -5.29 -4.31
N GLY A 138 -6.93 -5.47 -3.83
CA GLY A 138 -6.10 -6.66 -4.08
C GLY A 138 -5.12 -6.47 -5.23
N ASP A 139 -4.84 -5.24 -5.62
CA ASP A 139 -3.69 -4.92 -6.46
C ASP A 139 -2.45 -4.81 -5.57
N TYR A 140 -1.54 -5.79 -5.71
CA TYR A 140 -0.33 -5.90 -4.91
C TYR A 140 0.92 -5.37 -5.62
N ARG A 141 0.77 -4.71 -6.78
CA ARG A 141 1.91 -4.16 -7.54
C ARG A 141 2.76 -3.21 -6.71
N CYS A 142 2.16 -2.41 -5.84
CA CYS A 142 2.92 -1.51 -4.96
C CYS A 142 3.77 -2.27 -3.92
N LEU A 143 3.33 -3.44 -3.45
CA LEU A 143 4.13 -4.27 -2.54
C LEU A 143 5.29 -4.94 -3.28
N TYR A 144 5.04 -5.38 -4.51
CA TYR A 144 6.09 -5.96 -5.33
C TYR A 144 7.15 -4.92 -5.72
N LEU A 145 6.76 -3.67 -6.00
CA LEU A 145 7.71 -2.57 -6.13
C LEU A 145 8.54 -2.35 -4.84
N GLY A 146 7.90 -2.45 -3.67
CA GLY A 146 8.61 -2.44 -2.38
C GLY A 146 9.66 -3.54 -2.25
N TRP A 147 9.32 -4.75 -2.71
CA TRP A 147 10.26 -5.87 -2.73
C TRP A 147 11.40 -5.66 -3.75
N LEU A 148 11.11 -5.15 -4.96
CA LEU A 148 12.14 -4.81 -5.95
C LEU A 148 13.11 -3.74 -5.43
N ASN A 149 12.64 -2.79 -4.62
CA ASN A 149 13.51 -1.85 -3.94
C ASN A 149 14.52 -2.56 -3.03
N GLY A 150 14.10 -3.57 -2.25
CA GLY A 150 15.02 -4.40 -1.46
C GLY A 150 16.03 -5.16 -2.33
N VAL A 151 15.58 -5.75 -3.45
CA VAL A 151 16.46 -6.44 -4.42
C VAL A 151 17.52 -5.50 -5.00
N GLY A 152 17.10 -4.32 -5.50
CA GLY A 152 18.02 -3.34 -6.09
C GLY A 152 19.05 -2.81 -5.09
N ARG A 153 18.81 -2.96 -3.80
CA ARG A 153 19.70 -2.56 -2.70
C ARG A 153 20.52 -3.71 -2.11
N HIS A 154 20.37 -4.93 -2.65
CA HIS A 154 21.01 -6.14 -2.11
C HIS A 154 20.62 -6.46 -0.66
N GLU A 155 19.40 -6.11 -0.26
CA GLU A 155 18.81 -6.36 1.06
C GLU A 155 17.92 -7.62 1.07
N VAL A 156 17.91 -8.33 -0.05
CA VAL A 156 17.26 -9.63 -0.25
C VAL A 156 18.37 -10.63 -0.55
N ASP A 157 18.47 -11.68 0.27
CA ASP A 157 19.49 -12.72 0.12
C ASP A 157 19.15 -13.66 -1.05
N ASP A 158 20.15 -14.35 -1.61
CA ASP A 158 19.94 -15.33 -2.70
C ASP A 158 19.00 -16.50 -2.29
N ASP A 159 18.90 -16.77 -0.99
CA ASP A 159 18.02 -17.81 -0.41
C ASP A 159 16.59 -17.30 -0.14
N ASP A 160 16.35 -15.98 -0.25
CA ASP A 160 15.03 -15.41 -0.04
C ASP A 160 14.08 -15.73 -1.20
N ILE A 161 12.85 -16.10 -0.84
CA ILE A 161 11.85 -16.51 -1.82
C ILE A 161 11.23 -15.27 -2.46
N GLU A 162 11.37 -15.15 -3.78
CA GLU A 162 10.67 -14.13 -4.55
C GLU A 162 9.15 -14.21 -4.29
N PRO A 163 8.50 -13.11 -3.90
CA PRO A 163 7.07 -13.08 -3.70
C PRO A 163 6.33 -13.27 -5.03
N PRO A 164 5.05 -13.68 -4.98
CA PRO A 164 4.28 -13.88 -6.21
C PRO A 164 4.21 -12.61 -7.08
N VAL A 165 4.73 -12.70 -8.30
CA VAL A 165 4.70 -11.60 -9.27
C VAL A 165 3.24 -11.20 -9.57
N PRO A 166 2.82 -9.96 -9.27
CA PRO A 166 1.47 -9.51 -9.55
C PRO A 166 1.28 -9.28 -11.06
N PRO A 167 0.06 -9.43 -11.59
CA PRO A 167 -0.23 -9.16 -12.99
C PRO A 167 -0.13 -7.65 -13.31
N GLY A 168 0.30 -7.34 -14.53
CA GLY A 168 0.28 -5.99 -15.09
C GLY A 168 1.40 -5.07 -14.62
N LEU A 169 2.60 -5.60 -14.36
CA LEU A 169 3.79 -4.78 -14.08
C LEU A 169 4.26 -3.97 -15.30
N ALA A 170 4.00 -4.46 -16.52
CA ALA A 170 4.27 -3.72 -17.76
C ALA A 170 3.39 -2.46 -17.92
N GLU A 171 2.31 -2.34 -17.16
CA GLU A 171 1.30 -1.27 -17.26
C GLU A 171 1.12 -0.55 -15.92
N LEU A 172 2.20 0.07 -15.41
CA LEU A 172 2.14 0.84 -14.17
C LEU A 172 1.21 2.05 -14.30
N THR A 173 0.30 2.21 -13.33
CA THR A 173 -0.57 3.38 -13.18
C THR A 173 0.26 4.58 -12.70
N ALA A 174 -0.29 5.81 -12.79
CA ALA A 174 0.41 7.00 -12.31
C ALA A 174 0.83 6.91 -10.82
N PRO A 175 0.00 6.42 -9.88
CA PRO A 175 0.43 6.19 -8.50
C PRO A 175 1.58 5.17 -8.35
N LEU A 176 1.59 4.11 -9.17
CA LEU A 176 2.66 3.10 -9.15
C LEU A 176 3.98 3.65 -9.68
N ARG A 177 3.94 4.48 -10.74
CA ARG A 177 5.13 5.19 -11.22
C ARG A 177 5.67 6.18 -10.19
N ALA A 178 4.77 6.92 -9.54
CA ALA A 178 5.15 7.81 -8.43
C ALA A 178 5.78 7.02 -7.27
N LEU A 179 5.31 5.80 -6.98
CA LEU A 179 5.96 4.96 -5.97
C LEU A 179 7.35 4.49 -6.41
N ALA A 180 7.53 4.10 -7.66
CA ALA A 180 8.83 3.70 -8.19
C ALA A 180 9.85 4.85 -8.06
N GLU A 181 9.44 6.07 -8.40
CA GLU A 181 10.25 7.28 -8.21
C GLU A 181 10.52 7.55 -6.73
N PHE A 182 9.49 7.46 -5.88
CA PHE A 182 9.62 7.65 -4.43
C PHE A 182 10.59 6.65 -3.79
N LEU A 183 10.59 5.39 -4.23
CA LEU A 183 11.48 4.36 -3.72
C LEU A 183 12.84 4.32 -4.45
N ARG A 184 13.00 5.09 -5.54
CA ARG A 184 14.21 5.17 -6.37
C ARG A 184 14.56 3.83 -7.02
N ILE A 185 13.55 3.12 -7.50
CA ILE A 185 13.72 1.83 -8.17
C ILE A 185 14.22 2.07 -9.59
N ASP A 186 15.23 1.32 -10.02
CA ASP A 186 15.72 1.37 -11.40
C ASP A 186 14.65 0.86 -12.38
N ASP A 187 14.37 1.62 -13.43
CA ASP A 187 13.39 1.27 -14.45
C ASP A 187 13.72 -0.08 -15.12
N SER A 188 15.00 -0.40 -15.32
CA SER A 188 15.43 -1.68 -15.90
C SER A 188 15.10 -2.87 -15.01
N LEU A 189 15.08 -2.68 -13.68
CA LEU A 189 14.68 -3.71 -12.73
C LEU A 189 13.17 -3.97 -12.81
N ILE A 190 12.37 -2.91 -12.97
CA ILE A 190 10.93 -3.02 -13.20
C ILE A 190 10.64 -3.70 -14.55
N GLU A 191 11.37 -3.34 -15.60
CA GLU A 191 11.25 -3.95 -16.93
C GLU A 191 11.58 -5.44 -16.88
N ALA A 192 12.67 -5.84 -16.22
CA ALA A 192 13.05 -7.23 -16.04
C ALA A 192 11.96 -8.03 -15.30
N ALA A 193 11.41 -7.48 -14.23
CA ALA A 193 10.33 -8.13 -13.49
C ALA A 193 9.01 -8.19 -14.28
N ALA A 194 8.77 -7.22 -15.17
CA ALA A 194 7.59 -7.21 -16.03
C ALA A 194 7.59 -8.36 -17.05
N GLU A 195 8.75 -8.90 -17.45
CA GLU A 195 8.85 -10.07 -18.33
C GLU A 195 8.20 -11.32 -17.72
N ALA A 196 8.27 -11.48 -16.40
CA ALA A 196 7.65 -12.57 -15.66
C ALA A 196 6.21 -12.25 -15.20
N SER A 197 5.73 -11.02 -15.41
CA SER A 197 4.42 -10.56 -14.96
C SER A 197 3.31 -11.01 -15.91
N PRO A 198 2.25 -11.69 -15.42
CA PRO A 198 1.09 -11.99 -16.23
C PRO A 198 0.41 -10.70 -16.72
N PRO A 199 -0.27 -10.69 -17.88
CA PRO A 199 -1.00 -9.50 -18.31
C PRO A 199 -2.13 -9.16 -17.33
N LEU A 200 -2.46 -7.88 -17.20
CA LEU A 200 -3.45 -7.38 -16.23
C LEU A 200 -4.83 -8.03 -16.39
N ASN A 201 -5.15 -8.51 -17.61
CA ASN A 201 -6.39 -9.17 -17.97
C ASN A 201 -6.24 -10.69 -18.24
N ALA A 202 -5.23 -11.35 -17.66
CA ALA A 202 -5.03 -12.79 -17.83
C ALA A 202 -6.18 -13.61 -17.21
N GLU A 203 -7.20 -13.92 -18.02
CA GLU A 203 -8.26 -14.95 -17.88
C GLU A 203 -9.14 -14.99 -16.60
N GLY A 204 -8.77 -14.29 -15.52
CA GLY A 204 -9.48 -14.27 -14.23
C GLY A 204 -10.40 -13.07 -13.99
N ASP A 205 -10.33 -12.04 -14.84
CA ASP A 205 -11.09 -10.77 -14.74
C ASP A 205 -12.03 -10.55 -15.95
N SER A 206 -12.42 -11.62 -16.66
CA SER A 206 -13.44 -11.45 -17.70
C SER A 206 -14.77 -11.03 -17.06
N THR A 207 -15.37 -9.97 -17.58
CA THR A 207 -16.71 -9.48 -17.17
C THR A 207 -17.73 -10.64 -17.14
N GLU A 208 -17.56 -11.60 -18.04
CA GLU A 208 -18.37 -12.82 -18.15
C GLU A 208 -18.15 -13.77 -16.96
N ALA A 209 -16.91 -14.00 -16.53
CA ALA A 209 -16.61 -14.80 -15.35
C ALA A 209 -17.11 -14.11 -14.07
N LEU A 210 -16.96 -12.78 -13.96
CA LEU A 210 -17.51 -12.02 -12.83
C LEU A 210 -19.03 -12.11 -12.79
N GLN A 211 -19.69 -11.97 -13.93
CA GLN A 211 -21.14 -12.11 -14.04
C GLN A 211 -21.60 -13.52 -13.67
N ALA A 212 -20.90 -14.57 -14.14
CA ALA A 212 -21.20 -15.96 -13.79
C ALA A 212 -21.00 -16.25 -12.30
N TRP A 213 -19.92 -15.73 -11.70
CA TRP A 213 -19.67 -15.88 -10.27
C TRP A 213 -20.70 -15.13 -9.42
N ILE A 214 -21.03 -13.88 -9.76
CA ILE A 214 -22.10 -13.13 -9.10
C ILE A 214 -23.42 -13.90 -9.23
N ALA A 215 -23.74 -14.45 -10.40
CA ALA A 215 -24.95 -15.25 -10.60
C ALA A 215 -24.99 -16.49 -9.71
N ALA A 216 -23.85 -17.11 -9.42
CA ALA A 216 -23.75 -18.28 -8.55
C ALA A 216 -23.88 -17.98 -7.04
N LEU A 217 -23.75 -16.71 -6.60
CA LEU A 217 -23.90 -16.37 -5.18
C LEU A 217 -25.33 -16.65 -4.66
N PRO A 218 -25.48 -17.16 -3.41
CA PRO A 218 -26.78 -17.32 -2.77
C PRO A 218 -27.61 -16.03 -2.77
N VAL A 219 -28.93 -16.15 -2.90
CA VAL A 219 -29.83 -14.98 -2.94
C VAL A 219 -29.70 -14.14 -1.68
N GLN A 220 -29.62 -14.78 -0.50
CA GLN A 220 -29.46 -14.09 0.77
C GLN A 220 -28.19 -13.25 0.83
N GLU A 221 -27.12 -13.73 0.19
CA GLU A 221 -25.84 -13.02 0.15
C GLU A 221 -25.88 -11.83 -0.82
N LYS A 222 -26.54 -12.00 -1.97
CA LYS A 222 -26.81 -10.90 -2.90
C LYS A 222 -27.64 -9.81 -2.22
N ASP A 223 -28.70 -10.19 -1.53
CA ASP A 223 -29.57 -9.25 -0.80
C ASP A 223 -28.80 -8.49 0.28
N ALA A 224 -27.91 -9.17 1.01
CA ALA A 224 -27.05 -8.54 2.01
C ALA A 224 -26.06 -7.53 1.38
N LEU A 225 -25.42 -7.89 0.26
CA LEU A 225 -24.50 -7.00 -0.45
C LEU A 225 -25.23 -5.77 -1.01
N LEU A 226 -26.42 -5.95 -1.59
CA LEU A 226 -27.27 -4.86 -2.09
C LEU A 226 -27.75 -3.96 -0.95
N PHE A 227 -28.13 -4.52 0.18
CA PHE A 227 -28.50 -3.74 1.36
C PHE A 227 -27.31 -2.92 1.88
N ARG A 228 -26.11 -3.50 1.93
CA ARG A 228 -24.89 -2.79 2.36
C ARG A 228 -24.51 -1.63 1.44
N LEU A 229 -24.79 -1.69 0.14
CA LEU A 229 -24.61 -0.54 -0.77
C LEU A 229 -25.47 0.68 -0.38
N THR A 230 -26.54 0.49 0.40
CA THR A 230 -27.35 1.61 0.91
C THR A 230 -26.80 2.23 2.19
N GLN A 231 -25.91 1.52 2.90
CA GLN A 231 -25.39 1.90 4.22
C GLN A 231 -23.92 2.30 4.17
N GLU A 232 -23.14 1.70 3.28
CA GLU A 232 -21.69 1.87 3.14
C GLU A 232 -21.36 2.56 1.81
N PRO A 233 -20.24 3.31 1.75
CA PRO A 233 -19.73 3.85 0.48
C PRO A 233 -19.62 2.76 -0.60
N PRO A 234 -20.20 2.95 -1.81
CA PRO A 234 -20.24 1.92 -2.86
C PRO A 234 -18.88 1.34 -3.21
N ALA A 235 -17.83 2.15 -3.15
CA ALA A 235 -16.45 1.73 -3.41
C ALA A 235 -15.96 0.65 -2.43
N ILE A 236 -16.44 0.61 -1.17
CA ILE A 236 -16.05 -0.41 -0.19
C ILE A 236 -16.65 -1.77 -0.58
N VAL A 237 -17.96 -1.79 -0.83
CA VAL A 237 -18.69 -3.02 -1.18
C VAL A 237 -18.23 -3.54 -2.54
N GLN A 238 -18.02 -2.65 -3.53
CA GLN A 238 -17.48 -3.03 -4.83
C GLN A 238 -16.09 -3.69 -4.71
N ARG A 239 -15.19 -3.11 -3.91
CA ARG A 239 -13.85 -3.67 -3.67
C ARG A 239 -13.92 -5.04 -3.00
N GLU A 240 -14.82 -5.23 -2.04
CA GLU A 240 -15.04 -6.54 -1.42
C GLU A 240 -15.50 -7.59 -2.44
N ILE A 241 -16.46 -7.25 -3.30
CA ILE A 241 -16.97 -8.14 -4.36
C ILE A 241 -15.83 -8.56 -5.28
N LEU A 242 -15.05 -7.60 -5.79
CA LEU A 242 -13.93 -7.87 -6.68
C LEU A 242 -12.82 -8.67 -6.00
N ARG A 243 -12.53 -8.41 -4.71
CA ARG A 243 -11.57 -9.20 -3.93
C ARG A 243 -12.02 -10.65 -3.81
N ARG A 244 -13.28 -10.88 -3.45
CA ARG A 244 -13.85 -12.24 -3.29
C ARG A 244 -13.85 -13.01 -4.60
N PHE A 245 -14.22 -12.35 -5.69
CA PHE A 245 -14.17 -12.92 -7.02
C PHE A 245 -12.76 -13.42 -7.38
N ARG A 246 -11.75 -12.56 -7.19
CA ARG A 246 -10.34 -12.91 -7.45
C ARG A 246 -9.81 -14.02 -6.54
N GLN A 247 -10.29 -14.12 -5.31
CA GLN A 247 -9.93 -15.23 -4.41
C GLN A 247 -10.44 -16.58 -4.91
N VAL A 248 -11.64 -16.63 -5.49
CA VAL A 248 -12.27 -17.88 -5.98
C VAL A 248 -11.71 -18.30 -7.35
N ASN A 249 -11.45 -17.34 -8.23
CA ASN A 249 -10.93 -17.59 -9.58
C ASN A 249 -9.42 -17.72 -9.67
N ARG A 250 -8.75 -17.97 -8.54
CA ARG A 250 -7.32 -18.25 -8.53
C ARG A 250 -7.05 -19.54 -9.34
N PRO A 251 -6.15 -19.52 -10.34
CA PRO A 251 -5.64 -20.76 -10.88
C PRO A 251 -4.95 -21.52 -9.74
N ARG A 252 -5.47 -22.71 -9.44
CA ARG A 252 -4.87 -23.63 -8.48
C ARG A 252 -3.45 -23.89 -9.01
N ARG A 253 -2.41 -23.46 -8.28
CA ARG A 253 -1.03 -23.86 -8.63
C ARG A 253 -1.02 -25.38 -8.61
N ASP A 254 -0.91 -25.99 -9.78
CA ASP A 254 -0.57 -27.39 -9.90
C ASP A 254 0.82 -27.54 -9.28
N ASP A 255 0.84 -28.08 -8.07
CA ASP A 255 2.05 -28.52 -7.40
C ASP A 255 2.50 -29.82 -8.08
N THR A 256 2.89 -29.74 -9.36
CA THR A 256 3.58 -30.84 -10.05
C THR A 256 5.07 -30.74 -9.79
N SER A 257 5.47 -30.83 -8.51
CA SER A 257 6.75 -31.44 -8.16
C SER A 257 6.54 -32.95 -8.06
N SER A 258 6.55 -33.61 -9.21
CA SER A 258 6.59 -35.08 -9.25
C SER A 258 7.47 -35.54 -10.40
N ALA A 259 8.72 -35.81 -10.05
CA ALA A 259 9.53 -36.91 -10.53
C ALA A 259 9.79 -37.03 -12.04
N ARG A 260 10.98 -36.61 -12.47
CA ARG A 260 11.77 -37.29 -13.52
C ARG A 260 13.21 -37.33 -13.01
N ARG A 261 13.57 -38.43 -12.34
CA ARG A 261 14.37 -39.57 -12.86
C ARG A 261 15.81 -39.19 -13.17
#